data_AF-A0A0F8WYR6-F1
#
_entry.id   AF-A0A0F8WYR6-F1
#
_cell.length_a   1.000
_cell.length_b   1.000
_cell.length_c   1.000
_cell.angle_alpha   90.00
_cell.angle_beta   90.00
_cell.angle_gamma   90.00
#
_symmetry.space_group_name_H-M   'P 1'
#
loop_
_entity.id
_entity.type
_entity.pdbx_description
1 polymer ?
#
loop_
_entity_poly.entity_id
_entity_poly.type
_entity_poly.pdbx_seq_one_letter_code
_entity_poly.pdbx_strand_id
1 'polypeptide(L)'
;KEPYLIWESNGIGGVFEGRIVKNRYPFIYIRRDETARRKKKKNKRGWCSTKGPEGTKFRLLMDLDIALKEGLTKNPISVHLTIHCKETVSEMESYLFNNAGTPHPAKSSEDDETTANAAHGDRVIALGLCCLALEYQPKAMIERQKEKKGNTLGARMKTRKAEALRNKQGKRFIY
;
A
#
# COMPACT_ATOMS: atom_id res chain seq x y z
N LYS A 1 19.14 3.37 2.11
CA LYS A 1 17.80 3.08 2.68
C LYS A 1 17.58 1.58 2.55
N GLU A 2 17.16 0.89 3.60
CA GLU A 2 16.91 -0.56 3.56
C GLU A 2 15.51 -0.86 2.96
N PRO A 3 15.37 -1.88 2.10
CA PRO A 3 14.11 -2.21 1.45
C PRO A 3 13.08 -2.76 2.44
N TYR A 4 11.82 -2.37 2.31
CA TYR A 4 10.75 -2.96 3.13
C TYR A 4 10.20 -4.22 2.45
N LEU A 5 10.27 -5.37 3.12
CA LEU A 5 9.85 -6.64 2.54
C LEU A 5 8.42 -6.99 2.96
N ILE A 6 7.62 -7.34 1.96
CA ILE A 6 6.31 -7.94 2.09
C ILE A 6 6.21 -9.10 1.11
N TRP A 7 5.50 -10.16 1.49
CA TRP A 7 5.32 -11.36 0.67
C TRP A 7 3.99 -12.03 1.00
N GLU A 8 3.49 -12.86 0.08
CA GLU A 8 2.39 -13.78 0.37
C GLU A 8 2.95 -14.98 1.15
N SER A 9 2.42 -15.20 2.35
CA SER A 9 2.80 -16.29 3.26
C SER A 9 2.14 -17.63 2.95
N ASN A 10 1.27 -17.68 1.94
CA ASN A 10 0.63 -18.91 1.51
C ASN A 10 1.63 -19.78 0.74
N GLY A 11 1.53 -21.10 0.89
CA GLY A 11 2.42 -22.05 0.21
C GLY A 11 3.90 -21.80 0.51
N ILE A 12 4.70 -21.58 -0.55
CA ILE A 12 6.17 -21.43 -0.45
C ILE A 12 6.61 -20.20 0.36
N GLY A 13 5.70 -19.24 0.58
CA GLY A 13 5.92 -18.07 1.41
C GLY A 13 6.30 -18.38 2.86
N GLY A 14 5.87 -19.53 3.39
CA GLY A 14 6.30 -19.99 4.72
C GLY A 14 7.79 -20.36 4.77
N VAL A 15 8.32 -20.94 3.69
CA VAL A 15 9.76 -21.27 3.59
C VAL A 15 10.59 -19.99 3.49
N PHE A 16 10.09 -18.99 2.75
CA PHE A 16 10.72 -17.68 2.65
C PHE A 16 10.81 -16.96 4.00
N GLU A 17 9.78 -17.06 4.84
CA GLU A 17 9.81 -16.52 6.21
C GLU A 17 10.98 -17.10 7.02
N GLY A 18 11.23 -18.41 6.92
CA GLY A 18 12.35 -19.06 7.60
C GLY A 18 13.71 -18.44 7.22
N ARG A 19 13.91 -18.09 5.95
CA ARG A 19 15.14 -17.42 5.47
C ARG A 19 15.27 -16.00 6.04
N ILE A 20 14.18 -15.25 6.08
CA ILE A 20 14.15 -13.91 6.69
C ILE A 20 14.54 -13.96 8.16
N VAL A 21 13.98 -14.93 8.92
CA VAL A 21 14.28 -15.11 10.34
C VAL A 21 15.77 -15.43 10.52
N LYS A 22 16.29 -16.38 9.74
CA LYS A 22 17.70 -16.81 9.78
C LYS A 22 18.65 -15.64 9.53
N ASN A 23 18.31 -14.78 8.55
CA ASN A 23 19.11 -13.62 8.18
C ASN A 23 18.86 -12.38 9.05
N ARG A 24 17.96 -12.47 10.06
CA ARG A 24 17.63 -11.38 11.00
C ARG A 24 17.24 -10.07 10.31
N TYR A 25 16.58 -10.14 9.16
CA TYR A 25 16.19 -8.94 8.42
C TYR A 25 15.02 -8.21 9.13
N PRO A 26 15.16 -6.95 9.56
CA PRO A 26 14.19 -6.31 10.44
C PRO A 26 13.06 -5.56 9.72
N PHE A 27 13.28 -5.13 8.46
CA PHE A 27 12.33 -4.29 7.72
C PHE A 27 11.28 -5.13 6.99
N ILE A 28 10.37 -5.73 7.76
CA ILE A 28 9.37 -6.66 7.23
C ILE A 28 7.93 -6.26 7.56
N TYR A 29 7.02 -6.74 6.73
CA TYR A 29 5.59 -6.69 6.98
C TYR A 29 5.16 -7.70 8.05
N ILE A 30 4.48 -7.17 9.06
CA ILE A 30 3.83 -7.93 10.11
C ILE A 30 2.33 -7.86 9.86
N ARG A 31 1.70 -9.03 9.75
CA ARG A 31 0.29 -9.19 9.43
C ARG A 31 -0.57 -8.39 10.37
N ARG A 32 -1.60 -7.77 9.84
CA ARG A 32 -2.60 -7.03 10.62
C ARG A 32 -3.99 -7.57 10.35
N ASP A 33 -4.92 -7.15 11.18
CA ASP A 33 -6.32 -7.33 10.88
C ASP A 33 -6.76 -6.23 9.90
N GLU A 34 -6.93 -6.58 8.63
CA GLU A 34 -7.27 -5.62 7.56
C GLU A 34 -8.73 -5.16 7.65
N THR A 35 -9.62 -6.01 8.16
CA THR A 35 -11.06 -5.73 8.27
C THR A 35 -11.41 -4.94 9.53
N ALA A 36 -10.59 -5.03 10.58
CA ALA A 36 -10.83 -4.31 11.83
C ALA A 36 -10.59 -2.80 11.71
N ARG A 37 -11.50 -1.98 12.26
CA ARG A 37 -11.37 -0.51 12.34
C ARG A 37 -10.05 -0.05 12.97
N ARG A 38 -9.53 -0.82 13.93
CA ARG A 38 -8.17 -0.66 14.48
C ARG A 38 -7.32 -1.84 14.02
N LYS A 39 -6.48 -1.62 13.01
CA LYS A 39 -5.59 -2.63 12.41
C LYS A 39 -4.46 -3.04 13.38
N LYS A 40 -4.80 -3.87 14.39
CA LYS A 40 -3.84 -4.39 15.36
C LYS A 40 -2.81 -5.29 14.67
N LYS A 41 -1.53 -5.18 15.09
CA LYS A 41 -0.48 -6.09 14.64
C LYS A 41 -0.75 -7.49 15.20
N LYS A 42 -0.62 -8.51 14.35
CA LYS A 42 -0.64 -9.93 14.74
C LYS A 42 0.80 -10.42 14.94
N ASN A 43 0.96 -11.62 15.48
CA ASN A 43 2.28 -12.25 15.65
C ASN A 43 2.77 -13.01 14.41
N LYS A 44 2.11 -12.82 13.25
CA LYS A 44 2.44 -13.51 12.00
C LYS A 44 3.12 -12.57 11.02
N ARG A 45 4.13 -13.05 10.30
CA ARG A 45 4.82 -12.29 9.24
C ARG A 45 4.19 -12.58 7.89
N GLY A 46 4.40 -11.67 6.95
CA GLY A 46 3.82 -11.77 5.61
C GLY A 46 2.30 -11.60 5.57
N TRP A 47 1.81 -11.36 4.37
CA TRP A 47 0.40 -11.23 4.06
C TRP A 47 -0.21 -12.60 3.71
N CYS A 48 -1.51 -12.78 3.89
CA CYS A 48 -2.17 -14.07 3.64
C CYS A 48 -3.51 -13.80 2.96
N SER A 49 -3.70 -14.39 1.78
CA SER A 49 -4.96 -14.29 1.05
C SER A 49 -6.05 -15.11 1.74
N THR A 50 -7.20 -14.47 1.97
CA THR A 50 -8.46 -15.14 2.30
C THR A 50 -9.40 -15.07 1.09
N LYS A 51 -10.22 -16.11 0.92
CA LYS A 51 -11.18 -16.24 -0.19
C LYS A 51 -12.49 -15.53 0.14
N GLY A 52 -13.28 -15.23 -0.90
CA GLY A 52 -14.63 -14.67 -0.80
C GLY A 52 -14.70 -13.16 -1.11
N PRO A 53 -15.91 -12.60 -1.17
CA PRO A 53 -16.14 -11.20 -1.56
C PRO A 53 -15.57 -10.20 -0.54
N GLU A 54 -15.50 -10.59 0.74
CA GLU A 54 -14.87 -9.82 1.83
C GLU A 54 -13.42 -10.30 2.11
N GLY A 55 -12.83 -11.03 1.16
CA GLY A 55 -11.50 -11.59 1.29
C GLY A 55 -10.40 -10.53 1.21
N THR A 56 -9.26 -10.78 1.86
CA THR A 56 -8.11 -9.87 1.81
C THR A 56 -7.60 -9.71 0.38
N LYS A 57 -7.69 -10.75 -0.46
CA LYS A 57 -7.29 -10.66 -1.88
C LYS A 57 -8.16 -9.69 -2.67
N PHE A 58 -9.47 -9.71 -2.47
CA PHE A 58 -10.38 -8.76 -3.13
C PHE A 58 -10.00 -7.32 -2.78
N ARG A 59 -9.84 -7.04 -1.48
CA ARG A 59 -9.44 -5.72 -1.00
C ARG A 59 -8.08 -5.27 -1.54
N LEU A 60 -7.08 -6.17 -1.50
CA LEU A 60 -5.74 -5.90 -2.00
C LEU A 60 -5.76 -5.43 -3.47
N LEU A 61 -6.60 -6.06 -4.30
CA LEU A 61 -6.69 -5.77 -5.72
C LEU A 61 -7.55 -4.53 -6.01
N MET A 62 -8.53 -4.22 -5.16
CA MET A 62 -9.24 -2.94 -5.22
C MET A 62 -8.31 -1.77 -4.87
N ASP A 63 -7.48 -1.92 -3.83
CA ASP A 63 -6.49 -0.90 -3.47
C ASP A 63 -5.44 -0.72 -4.59
N LEU A 64 -5.07 -1.81 -5.29
CA LEU A 64 -4.24 -1.74 -6.48
C LEU A 64 -4.91 -0.98 -7.62
N ASP A 65 -6.17 -1.29 -7.97
CA ASP A 65 -6.92 -0.60 -9.03
C ASP A 65 -7.01 0.92 -8.77
N ILE A 66 -7.26 1.32 -7.52
CA ILE A 66 -7.25 2.74 -7.11
C ILE A 66 -5.86 3.36 -7.34
N ALA A 67 -4.79 2.68 -6.92
CA ALA A 67 -3.42 3.20 -7.08
C ALA A 67 -3.01 3.31 -8.56
N LEU A 68 -3.48 2.42 -9.42
CA LEU A 68 -3.25 2.49 -10.86
C LEU A 68 -3.98 3.66 -11.49
N LYS A 69 -5.26 3.85 -11.18
CA LYS A 69 -6.05 5.00 -11.66
C LYS A 69 -5.43 6.32 -11.24
N GLU A 70 -4.99 6.42 -9.99
CA GLU A 70 -4.30 7.59 -9.47
C GLU A 70 -2.98 7.85 -10.22
N GLY A 71 -2.24 6.79 -10.56
CA GLY A 71 -0.97 6.87 -11.30
C GLY A 71 -1.10 7.36 -12.75
N LEU A 72 -2.31 7.38 -13.30
CA LEU A 72 -2.61 7.97 -14.62
C LEU A 72 -2.92 9.46 -14.54
N THR A 73 -3.10 10.01 -13.34
CA THR A 73 -3.39 11.44 -13.15
C THR A 73 -2.11 12.28 -13.21
N LYS A 74 -2.21 13.54 -13.65
CA LYS A 74 -1.06 14.46 -13.70
C LYS A 74 -0.52 14.84 -12.31
N ASN A 75 -1.40 14.88 -11.31
CA ASN A 75 -1.10 15.33 -9.94
C ASN A 75 -1.73 14.36 -8.92
N PRO A 76 -1.10 13.20 -8.67
CA PRO A 76 -1.63 12.22 -7.74
C PRO A 76 -1.60 12.75 -6.30
N ILE A 77 -2.71 12.58 -5.58
CA ILE A 77 -2.94 13.06 -4.21
C ILE A 77 -2.73 11.91 -3.20
N SER A 78 -2.83 10.66 -3.67
CA SER A 78 -2.74 9.44 -2.87
C SER A 78 -1.64 8.49 -3.36
N VAL A 79 -1.58 7.29 -2.75
CA VAL A 79 -0.64 6.24 -3.17
C VAL A 79 -0.96 5.88 -4.61
N HIS A 80 0.05 5.92 -5.47
CA HIS A 80 -0.09 5.63 -6.89
C HIS A 80 1.06 4.75 -7.37
N LEU A 81 0.81 4.02 -8.45
CA LEU A 81 1.81 3.20 -9.13
C LEU A 81 1.75 3.45 -10.63
N THR A 82 2.92 3.49 -11.27
CA THR A 82 3.07 3.46 -12.72
C THR A 82 3.80 2.18 -13.09
N ILE A 83 3.23 1.41 -14.02
CA ILE A 83 3.77 0.11 -14.43
C ILE A 83 4.38 0.26 -15.80
N HIS A 84 5.65 -0.15 -15.92
CA HIS A 84 6.40 -0.10 -17.18
C HIS A 84 6.63 -1.50 -17.79
N CYS A 85 6.30 -2.57 -17.07
CA CYS A 85 6.51 -3.94 -17.51
C CYS A 85 5.28 -4.46 -18.26
N LYS A 86 5.46 -4.76 -19.54
CA LYS A 86 4.39 -5.21 -20.44
C LYS A 86 3.78 -6.53 -19.98
N GLU A 87 4.61 -7.47 -19.53
CA GLU A 87 4.17 -8.80 -19.06
C GLU A 87 3.25 -8.67 -17.84
N THR A 88 3.53 -7.68 -16.98
CA THR A 88 2.72 -7.40 -15.80
C THR A 88 1.37 -6.79 -16.19
N VAL A 89 1.35 -5.93 -17.22
CA VAL A 89 0.10 -5.39 -17.80
C VAL A 89 -0.76 -6.50 -18.39
N SER A 90 -0.18 -7.35 -19.24
CA SER A 90 -0.89 -8.49 -19.83
C SER A 90 -1.43 -9.47 -18.78
N GLU A 91 -0.69 -9.70 -17.69
CA GLU A 91 -1.19 -10.53 -16.58
C GLU A 91 -2.40 -9.87 -15.88
N MET A 92 -2.38 -8.56 -15.65
CA MET A 92 -3.52 -7.85 -15.05
C MET A 92 -4.75 -7.84 -15.95
N GLU A 93 -4.58 -7.72 -17.26
CA GLU A 93 -5.69 -7.76 -18.23
C GLU A 93 -6.44 -9.11 -18.20
N SER A 94 -5.77 -10.19 -17.76
CA SER A 94 -6.38 -11.51 -17.61
C SER A 94 -7.24 -11.68 -16.35
N TYR A 95 -7.23 -10.73 -15.40
CA TYR A 95 -7.97 -10.91 -14.14
C TYR A 95 -9.48 -10.79 -14.31
N LEU A 96 -10.20 -11.83 -13.88
CA LEU A 96 -11.65 -11.92 -13.90
C LEU A 96 -12.19 -12.20 -12.48
N PHE A 97 -13.47 -11.90 -12.25
CA PHE A 97 -14.15 -12.31 -11.03
C PHE A 97 -14.71 -13.72 -11.20
N ASN A 98 -14.43 -14.61 -10.25
CA ASN A 98 -15.09 -15.92 -10.21
C ASN A 98 -16.52 -15.81 -9.66
N ASN A 99 -17.29 -16.90 -9.72
CA ASN A 99 -18.67 -16.97 -9.20
C ASN A 99 -18.81 -16.62 -7.71
N ALA A 100 -17.71 -16.69 -6.94
CA ALA A 100 -17.67 -16.31 -5.53
C ALA A 100 -17.25 -14.84 -5.31
N GLY A 101 -17.20 -14.02 -6.37
CA GLY A 101 -16.79 -12.62 -6.32
C GLY A 101 -15.31 -12.40 -6.00
N THR A 102 -14.48 -13.44 -6.05
CA THR A 102 -13.03 -13.33 -5.80
C THR A 102 -12.29 -13.12 -7.12
N PRO A 103 -11.40 -12.10 -7.23
CA PRO A 103 -10.59 -11.91 -8.43
C PRO A 103 -9.60 -13.07 -8.61
N HIS A 104 -9.53 -13.58 -9.82
CA HIS A 104 -8.64 -14.66 -10.21
C HIS A 104 -8.19 -14.45 -11.66
N PRO A 105 -6.92 -14.75 -12.00
CA PRO A 105 -6.50 -14.77 -13.39
C PRO A 105 -7.38 -15.74 -14.20
N ALA A 106 -7.75 -15.35 -15.42
CA ALA A 106 -8.50 -16.20 -16.33
C ALA A 106 -7.71 -17.49 -16.58
N LYS A 107 -8.39 -18.62 -16.50
CA LYS A 107 -7.80 -19.89 -16.95
C LYS A 107 -7.70 -19.82 -18.47
N SER A 108 -6.50 -19.96 -19.03
CA SER A 108 -6.35 -20.25 -20.46
C SER A 108 -6.96 -21.63 -20.71
N SER A 109 -8.16 -21.67 -21.28
CA SER A 109 -8.80 -22.91 -21.69
C SER A 109 -8.23 -23.32 -23.04
N GLU A 110 -7.15 -24.08 -23.04
CA GLU A 110 -6.70 -24.91 -24.17
C GLU A 110 -5.61 -25.87 -23.64
N ASP A 111 -5.97 -27.15 -23.56
CA ASP A 111 -5.18 -28.40 -23.60
C ASP A 111 -3.65 -28.43 -23.38
N ASP A 112 -3.08 -27.64 -22.48
CA ASP A 112 -1.72 -27.86 -21.98
C ASP A 112 -1.74 -28.37 -20.53
N GLU A 113 -1.88 -29.70 -20.40
CA GLU A 113 -1.66 -30.48 -19.18
C GLU A 113 -0.19 -30.53 -18.71
N THR A 114 0.69 -29.70 -19.24
CA THR A 114 2.08 -29.63 -18.80
C THR A 114 2.33 -28.39 -17.95
N THR A 115 2.25 -28.60 -16.63
CA THR A 115 2.67 -27.72 -15.53
C THR A 115 1.70 -26.60 -15.11
N ALA A 116 0.71 -26.96 -14.29
CA ALA A 116 0.08 -26.13 -13.26
C ALA A 116 -0.25 -24.65 -13.62
N ASN A 117 -1.45 -24.39 -14.15
CA ASN A 117 -2.15 -23.09 -14.09
C ASN A 117 -1.42 -21.89 -14.73
N ALA A 118 -1.39 -21.83 -16.07
CA ALA A 118 -0.67 -20.87 -16.92
C ALA A 118 -1.01 -19.36 -16.81
N ALA A 119 -1.68 -18.91 -15.75
CA ALA A 119 -1.75 -17.50 -15.37
C ALA A 119 -1.62 -17.42 -13.84
N HIS A 120 -0.39 -17.33 -13.33
CA HIS A 120 -0.12 -17.52 -11.90
C HIS A 120 -0.61 -16.37 -11.01
N GLY A 121 -0.83 -15.17 -11.57
CA GLY A 121 -1.28 -14.01 -10.79
C GLY A 121 -0.23 -13.44 -9.83
N ASP A 122 0.99 -13.99 -9.86
CA ASP A 122 2.07 -13.64 -8.94
C ASP A 122 2.53 -12.19 -9.09
N ARG A 123 2.60 -11.66 -10.33
CA ARG A 123 3.03 -10.27 -10.55
C ARG A 123 1.98 -9.30 -10.02
N VAL A 124 0.72 -9.61 -10.27
CA VAL A 124 -0.40 -8.77 -9.82
C VAL A 124 -0.52 -8.80 -8.29
N ILE A 125 -0.37 -9.98 -7.66
CA ILE A 125 -0.31 -10.08 -6.20
C ILE A 125 0.89 -9.32 -5.64
N ALA A 126 2.08 -9.44 -6.24
CA ALA A 126 3.26 -8.71 -5.81
C ALA A 126 3.04 -7.18 -5.87
N LEU A 127 2.40 -6.67 -6.92
CA LEU A 127 2.03 -5.25 -7.01
C LEU A 127 1.02 -4.83 -5.95
N GLY A 128 -0.01 -5.63 -5.71
CA GLY A 128 -0.98 -5.37 -4.64
C GLY A 128 -0.29 -5.32 -3.27
N LEU A 129 0.63 -6.23 -3.01
CA LEU A 129 1.45 -6.22 -1.79
C LEU A 129 2.34 -4.98 -1.71
N CYS A 130 2.90 -4.50 -2.82
CA CYS A 130 3.62 -3.23 -2.85
C CYS A 130 2.74 -2.06 -2.41
N CYS A 131 1.50 -1.95 -2.93
CA CYS A 131 0.53 -0.94 -2.46
C CYS A 131 0.30 -1.03 -0.95
N LEU A 132 0.07 -2.25 -0.45
CA LEU A 132 -0.15 -2.49 0.97
C LEU A 132 1.08 -2.09 1.81
N ALA A 133 2.27 -2.45 1.35
CA ALA A 133 3.52 -2.07 1.99
C ALA A 133 3.67 -0.55 2.06
N LEU A 134 3.33 0.20 1.00
CA LEU A 134 3.40 1.66 0.99
C LEU A 134 2.49 2.30 2.06
N GLU A 135 1.36 1.68 2.41
CA GLU A 135 0.50 2.14 3.52
C GLU A 135 1.18 1.97 4.89
N TYR A 136 1.90 0.85 5.09
CA TYR A 136 2.37 0.42 6.40
C TYR A 136 3.84 0.60 6.68
N GLN A 137 4.64 0.87 5.65
CA GLN A 137 6.04 1.18 5.80
C GLN A 137 6.15 2.23 6.91
N PRO A 138 7.00 2.05 7.93
CA PRO A 138 7.06 2.92 9.10
C PRO A 138 7.46 4.33 8.66
N LYS A 139 6.48 5.14 8.24
CA LYS A 139 6.65 6.46 7.59
C LYS A 139 8.00 6.55 6.88
N ALA A 140 8.26 5.66 5.92
CA ALA A 140 9.38 5.86 5.03
C ALA A 140 9.06 7.09 4.18
N MET A 141 9.36 8.25 4.73
CA MET A 141 9.84 9.45 4.05
C MET A 141 9.19 9.73 2.69
N ILE A 142 7.87 9.54 2.56
CA ILE A 142 7.12 10.39 1.66
C ILE A 142 7.22 11.74 2.36
N GLU A 143 8.13 12.60 1.92
CA GLU A 143 7.95 14.02 2.09
C GLU A 143 6.58 14.30 1.50
N ARG A 144 5.54 14.23 2.32
CA ARG A 144 4.29 14.89 1.99
C ARG A 144 4.75 16.31 1.74
N GLN A 145 4.74 16.75 0.49
CA GLN A 145 4.77 18.17 0.20
C GLN A 145 3.63 18.73 1.02
N LYS A 146 3.97 19.29 2.18
CA LYS A 146 3.03 20.04 2.98
C LYS A 146 2.81 21.28 2.14
N GLU A 147 1.85 21.23 1.24
CA GLU A 147 1.20 22.45 0.83
C GLU A 147 0.82 23.15 2.12
N LYS A 148 1.45 24.31 2.35
CA LYS A 148 1.07 25.18 3.46
C LYS A 148 -0.35 25.61 3.16
N LYS A 149 -1.35 24.87 3.68
CA LYS A 149 -2.74 25.32 3.67
C LYS A 149 -2.81 26.57 4.54
N GLY A 150 -2.63 27.72 3.91
CA GLY A 150 -2.59 29.05 4.53
C GLY A 150 -3.89 29.44 5.25
N ASN A 151 -4.96 28.68 5.06
CA ASN A 151 -6.29 28.96 5.62
C ASN A 151 -6.76 27.98 6.70
N THR A 152 -5.86 27.22 7.33
CA THR A 152 -6.25 26.43 8.51
C THR A 152 -6.47 27.32 9.74
N LEU A 153 -7.44 26.97 10.58
CA LEU A 153 -7.72 27.64 11.86
C LEU A 153 -6.46 27.73 12.75
N GLY A 154 -5.63 26.67 12.74
CA GLY A 154 -4.35 26.65 13.46
C GLY A 154 -3.32 27.65 12.94
N ALA A 155 -3.25 27.87 11.62
CA ALA A 155 -2.38 28.90 11.03
C ALA A 155 -2.86 30.32 11.41
N ARG A 156 -4.17 30.56 11.36
CA ARG A 156 -4.80 31.83 11.76
C ARG A 156 -4.62 32.17 13.24
N MET A 157 -4.63 31.17 14.13
CA MET A 157 -4.33 31.40 15.55
C MET A 157 -2.86 31.76 15.78
N LYS A 158 -1.93 31.13 15.05
CA LYS A 158 -0.50 31.45 15.17
C LYS A 158 -0.18 32.87 14.69
N THR A 159 -0.76 33.31 13.58
CA THR A 159 -0.58 34.69 13.09
C THR A 159 -1.11 35.71 14.10
N ARG A 160 -2.32 35.50 14.64
CA ARG A 160 -2.88 36.37 15.69
C ARG A 160 -2.00 36.45 16.94
N LYS A 161 -1.43 35.33 17.39
CA LYS A 161 -0.51 35.33 18.54
C LYS A 161 0.79 36.09 18.24
N ALA A 162 1.34 35.93 17.03
CA ALA A 162 2.55 36.63 16.61
C ALA A 162 2.33 38.15 16.49
N GLU A 163 1.20 38.59 15.93
CA GLU A 163 0.82 40.00 15.86
C GLU A 163 0.64 40.61 17.26
N ALA A 164 -0.03 39.89 18.17
CA ALA A 164 -0.21 40.33 19.55
C ALA A 164 1.14 40.48 20.29
N LEU A 165 2.08 39.57 20.06
CA LEU A 165 3.45 39.66 20.60
C LEU A 165 4.22 40.85 20.01
N ARG A 166 4.14 41.06 18.69
CA ARG A 166 4.82 42.19 18.02
C ARG A 166 4.28 43.53 18.51
N ASN A 167 2.97 43.66 18.68
CA ASN A 167 2.34 44.86 19.23
C ASN A 167 2.71 45.10 20.71
N LYS A 168 2.90 44.04 21.50
CA LYS A 168 3.40 44.16 22.88
C LYS A 168 4.87 44.58 22.95
N GLN A 169 5.70 44.12 22.01
CA GLN A 169 7.11 44.52 21.94
C GLN A 169 7.28 45.96 21.43
N GLY A 170 6.50 46.39 20.44
CA GLY A 170 6.53 47.78 19.94
C GLY A 170 6.06 48.83 20.96
N LYS A 171 5.21 48.45 21.91
CA LYS A 171 4.76 49.33 23.00
C LYS A 171 5.73 49.45 24.18
N ARG A 172 6.80 48.65 24.22
CA ARG A 172 7.80 48.67 25.32
C ARG A 172 8.91 49.70 25.13
N PHE A 173 8.98 50.38 23.98
CA PHE A 173 10.06 51.32 23.64
C PHE A 173 9.57 52.75 23.35
N ILE A 174 8.41 53.14 23.87
CA ILE A 174 7.98 54.55 23.88
C ILE A 174 8.17 55.07 25.30
N TYR A 175 9.36 55.57 25.59
CA TYR A 175 9.70 56.45 26.72
C TYR A 175 10.65 57.52 26.19
#